data_AF-A0A6B3FIQ5-F1
#
_entry.id   AF-A0A6B3FIQ5-F1
#
_cell.length_a   1.000
_cell.length_b   1.000
_cell.length_c   1.000
_cell.angle_alpha   90.00
_cell.angle_beta   90.00
_cell.angle_gamma   90.00
#
_symmetry.space_group_name_H-M   'P 1'
#
loop_
_entity.id
_entity.type
_entity.pdbx_description
1 polymer ?
#
loop_
_entity_poly.entity_id
_entity_poly.type
_entity_poly.pdbx_seq_one_letter_code
_entity_poly.pdbx_strand_id
1 'polypeptide(L)'
;PNDWESIFGGPAWTRTVNPDGTPGDWYLHLFAPEQPDFNWEHPAVADEFRSILRFWLDMGVDGFRVDVAHGLVKAEGLPDLGTHDQLKLLGNDVMP
;
A
#
# COMPACT_ATOMS: atom_id res chain seq x y z
N PRO A 1 -11.21 7.52 -4.23
CA PRO A 1 -10.73 8.00 -5.54
C PRO A 1 -11.13 7.08 -6.69
N ASN A 2 -10.98 5.78 -6.48
CA ASN A 2 -11.57 4.71 -7.27
C ASN A 2 -12.43 3.82 -6.35
N ASP A 3 -12.91 2.70 -6.87
CA ASP A 3 -13.76 1.73 -6.19
C ASP A 3 -13.01 0.66 -5.36
N TRP A 4 -11.72 0.85 -5.09
CA TRP A 4 -10.92 -0.14 -4.36
C TRP A 4 -11.40 -0.28 -2.91
N GLU A 5 -11.53 -1.53 -2.48
CA GLU A 5 -11.86 -1.90 -1.11
C GLU A 5 -10.62 -2.32 -0.32
N SER A 6 -10.62 -1.99 0.97
CA SER A 6 -9.65 -2.51 1.91
C SER A 6 -9.87 -4.02 2.08
N ILE A 7 -8.79 -4.76 2.24
CA ILE A 7 -8.82 -6.19 2.59
C ILE A 7 -9.54 -6.42 3.94
N PHE A 8 -9.56 -5.42 4.83
CA PHE A 8 -10.30 -5.48 6.10
C PHE A 8 -11.76 -5.00 5.98
N GLY A 9 -12.20 -4.66 4.77
CA GLY A 9 -13.55 -4.21 4.46
C GLY A 9 -13.70 -2.69 4.49
N GLY A 10 -14.63 -2.20 3.67
CA GLY A 10 -14.84 -0.77 3.45
C GLY A 10 -13.86 -0.17 2.43
N PRO A 11 -13.92 1.16 2.20
CA PRO A 11 -13.07 1.80 1.19
C PRO A 11 -11.58 1.69 1.53
N ALA A 12 -10.74 1.47 0.51
CA ALA A 12 -9.28 1.51 0.65
C ALA A 12 -8.71 2.95 0.76
N TRP A 13 -9.58 3.95 0.89
CA TRP A 13 -9.21 5.34 0.80
C TRP A 13 -9.76 6.13 1.98
N THR A 14 -8.86 6.84 2.64
CA THR A 14 -9.21 7.78 3.70
C THR A 14 -8.82 9.18 3.29
N ARG A 15 -9.68 10.15 3.60
CA ARG A 15 -9.43 11.56 3.31
C ARG A 15 -8.81 12.24 4.52
N THR A 16 -7.70 12.93 4.29
CA THR A 16 -7.06 13.76 5.31
C THR A 16 -7.89 15.02 5.59
N VAL A 17 -7.58 15.69 6.70
CA VAL A 17 -8.17 16.97 7.08
C VAL A 17 -7.05 17.99 7.18
N ASN A 18 -7.20 19.11 6.47
CA ASN A 18 -6.23 20.20 6.50
C ASN A 18 -6.25 20.90 7.87
N PRO A 19 -5.20 21.66 8.22
CA PRO A 19 -5.15 22.39 9.50
C PRO A 19 -6.31 23.38 9.72
N ASP A 20 -6.91 23.89 8.65
CA ASP A 20 -8.06 24.81 8.69
C ASP A 20 -9.41 24.07 8.78
N GLY A 21 -9.40 22.74 8.93
CA GLY A 21 -10.59 21.90 8.98
C GLY A 21 -11.22 21.61 7.62
N THR A 22 -10.66 22.12 6.52
CA THR A 22 -11.14 21.78 5.18
C THR A 22 -10.73 20.36 4.79
N PRO A 23 -11.49 19.70 3.90
CA PRO A 23 -11.10 18.38 3.42
C PRO A 23 -9.78 18.41 2.62
N GLY A 24 -8.82 17.59 3.02
CA GLY A 24 -7.52 17.47 2.38
C GLY A 24 -7.48 16.44 1.24
N ASP A 25 -6.29 15.87 1.03
CA ASP A 25 -6.04 14.85 0.03
C ASP A 25 -6.46 13.46 0.51
N TRP A 26 -6.68 12.57 -0.46
CA TRP A 26 -6.90 11.15 -0.20
C TRP A 26 -5.57 10.41 -0.09
N TYR A 27 -5.50 9.45 0.81
CA TYR A 27 -4.42 8.47 0.85
C TYR A 27 -4.98 7.05 0.77
N LEU A 28 -4.19 6.17 0.15
CA LEU A 28 -4.50 4.75 -0.01
C LEU A 28 -4.06 3.97 1.22
N HIS A 29 -4.89 3.00 1.63
CA HIS A 29 -4.56 1.95 2.57
C HIS A 29 -5.25 0.65 2.13
N LEU A 30 -4.48 -0.37 1.76
CA LEU A 30 -5.04 -1.69 1.40
C LEU A 30 -5.56 -2.46 2.63
N PHE A 31 -5.22 -1.99 3.83
CA PHE A 31 -5.62 -2.56 5.11
C PHE A 31 -6.30 -1.51 5.98
N ALA A 32 -5.86 -1.32 7.23
CA ALA A 32 -6.44 -0.33 8.13
C ALA A 32 -6.05 1.11 7.72
N PRO A 33 -6.89 2.13 7.97
CA PRO A 33 -6.55 3.53 7.72
C PRO A 33 -5.25 4.00 8.39
N GLU A 34 -4.84 3.37 9.50
CA GLU A 34 -3.59 3.62 10.21
C GLU A 34 -2.36 3.01 9.53
N GLN A 35 -2.56 2.23 8.47
CA GLN A 35 -1.53 1.57 7.67
C GLN A 35 -1.52 2.15 6.23
N PRO A 36 -1.11 3.42 6.05
CA PRO A 36 -1.03 4.02 4.72
C PRO A 36 0.00 3.31 3.84
N ASP A 37 -0.37 3.06 2.59
CA ASP A 37 0.51 2.44 1.61
C ASP A 37 1.60 3.40 1.14
N PHE A 38 2.85 2.92 1.09
CA PHE A 38 3.92 3.69 0.47
C PHE A 38 3.79 3.72 -1.05
N ASN A 39 4.16 4.86 -1.65
CA ASN A 39 4.30 4.98 -3.09
C ASN A 39 5.66 4.45 -3.54
N TRP A 40 5.69 3.25 -4.11
CA TRP A 40 6.91 2.58 -4.57
C TRP A 40 7.51 3.16 -5.85
N GLU A 41 6.79 4.04 -6.57
CA GLU A 41 7.38 4.80 -7.68
C GLU A 41 8.33 5.90 -7.19
N HIS A 42 8.18 6.33 -5.93
CA HIS A 42 9.08 7.32 -5.35
C HIS A 42 10.42 6.66 -4.97
N PRO A 43 11.56 7.09 -5.54
CA PRO A 43 12.84 6.37 -5.41
C PRO A 43 13.30 6.21 -3.96
N ALA A 44 13.03 7.21 -3.11
CA ALA A 44 13.39 7.15 -1.69
C ALA A 44 12.74 5.98 -0.93
N VAL A 45 11.57 5.50 -1.35
CA VAL A 45 10.89 4.36 -0.70
C VAL A 45 11.67 3.07 -0.95
N ALA A 46 12.07 2.82 -2.20
CA ALA A 46 12.86 1.64 -2.53
C ALA A 46 14.25 1.67 -1.90
N ASP A 47 14.86 2.86 -1.83
CA ASP A 47 16.17 3.03 -1.20
C ASP A 47 16.13 2.82 0.31
N GLU A 48 15.12 3.36 1.00
CA GLU A 48 14.93 3.14 2.42
C GLU A 48 14.60 1.68 2.73
N PHE A 49 13.76 1.03 1.93
CA PHE A 49 13.48 -0.40 2.09
C PHE A 49 14.75 -1.25 2.01
N ARG A 50 15.65 -0.95 1.07
CA ARG A 50 16.97 -1.61 0.98
C ARG A 50 17.84 -1.31 2.19
N SER A 51 17.80 -0.08 2.71
CA SER A 51 18.52 0.31 3.93
C SER A 51 18.07 -0.52 5.13
N ILE A 52 16.75 -0.67 5.32
CA ILE A 52 16.15 -1.49 6.37
C ILE A 52 16.57 -2.96 6.25
N LEU A 53 16.55 -3.53 5.04
CA LEU A 53 17.01 -4.90 4.84
C LEU A 53 18.49 -5.06 5.21
N ARG A 54 19.36 -4.12 4.80
CA ARG A 54 20.79 -4.14 5.15
C ARG A 54 21.00 -4.05 6.65
N PHE A 55 20.29 -3.16 7.34
CA PHE A 55 20.36 -3.02 8.79
C PHE A 55 20.16 -4.36 9.51
N TRP A 56 19.15 -5.14 9.12
CA TRP A 56 18.90 -6.45 9.73
C TRP A 56 19.91 -7.53 9.30
N LEU A 57 20.39 -7.51 8.06
CA LEU A 57 21.46 -8.40 7.61
C LEU A 57 22.78 -8.13 8.35
N ASP A 58 23.11 -6.87 8.60
CA ASP A 58 24.30 -6.45 9.36
C ASP A 58 24.25 -6.93 10.82
N MET A 59 23.05 -7.16 11.36
CA MET A 59 22.84 -7.80 12.67
C MET A 59 22.87 -9.34 12.63
N GLY A 60 23.10 -9.94 11.47
CA GLY A 60 23.27 -11.39 11.30
C GLY A 60 21.98 -12.19 11.07
N VAL A 61 20.89 -11.56 10.62
CA VAL A 61 19.67 -12.28 10.22
C VAL A 61 19.92 -13.04 8.91
N ASP A 62 19.49 -14.31 8.84
CA ASP A 62 19.75 -15.18 7.67
C ASP A 62 18.77 -15.00 6.50
N GLY A 63 17.67 -14.27 6.68
CA GLY A 63 16.69 -14.02 5.62
C GLY A 63 15.41 -13.33 6.09
N PHE A 64 14.53 -13.07 5.13
CA PHE A 64 13.30 -12.31 5.34
C PHE A 64 12.07 -13.05 4.81
N ARG A 65 10.97 -12.93 5.54
CA ARG A 65 9.62 -13.10 5.01
C ARG A 65 9.07 -11.72 4.71
N VAL A 66 8.82 -11.42 3.44
CA VAL A 66 8.21 -10.14 3.03
C VAL A 66 6.70 -10.31 3.00
N ASP A 67 6.01 -9.60 3.88
CA ASP A 67 4.56 -9.59 3.91
C ASP A 67 3.98 -8.76 2.76
N VAL A 68 2.88 -9.24 2.17
CA VAL A 68 2.12 -8.54 1.11
C VAL A 68 3.00 -8.03 -0.05
N ALA A 69 4.02 -8.81 -0.42
CA ALA A 69 4.96 -8.41 -1.48
C ALA A 69 4.27 -8.12 -2.84
N HIS A 70 3.13 -8.78 -3.10
CA HIS A 70 2.33 -8.58 -4.32
C HIS A 70 1.59 -7.24 -4.34
N GLY A 71 1.37 -6.60 -3.18
CA GLY A 71 0.63 -5.34 -3.06
C GLY A 71 1.52 -4.10 -3.02
N LEU A 72 2.84 -4.23 -3.18
CA LEU A 72 3.77 -3.09 -3.06
C LEU A 72 3.55 -2.06 -4.18
N VAL A 73 3.55 -2.51 -5.43
CA VAL A 73 3.35 -1.68 -6.60
C VAL A 73 1.90 -1.75 -7.04
N LYS A 74 1.32 -0.59 -7.33
CA LYS A 74 -0.06 -0.41 -7.81
C LYS A 74 0.04 -0.05 -9.28
N ALA A 75 -0.96 -0.37 -10.11
CA ALA A 75 -0.83 0.04 -11.49
C ALA A 75 -1.01 1.55 -11.67
N GLU A 76 -0.43 2.01 -12.77
CA GLU A 76 -0.48 3.40 -13.19
C GLU A 76 -1.94 3.85 -13.40
N GLY A 77 -2.27 5.03 -12.88
CA GLY A 77 -3.61 5.62 -13.03
C GLY A 77 -4.67 5.08 -12.08
N LEU A 78 -4.37 4.02 -11.29
CA LEU A 78 -5.24 3.48 -10.25
C LEU A 78 -6.68 3.19 -10.73
N PRO A 79 -6.85 2.38 -11.80
CA PRO A 79 -8.16 2.15 -12.39
C PRO A 79 -9.11 1.43 -11.42
N ASP A 80 -10.41 1.61 -11.64
CA ASP A 80 -11.45 0.85 -10.92
C ASP A 80 -11.33 -0.66 -11.20
N LEU A 81 -11.60 -1.49 -10.19
CA LEU A 81 -11.61 -2.96 -10.28
C LEU A 81 -12.98 -3.52 -10.62
N GLY A 82 -14.05 -2.82 -10.29
CA GLY A 82 -15.41 -3.35 -10.31
C GLY A 82 -15.71 -4.21 -9.09
N THR A 83 -17.00 -4.51 -8.89
CA THR A 83 -17.53 -5.13 -7.66
C THR A 83 -17.19 -6.61 -7.47
N HIS A 84 -16.53 -7.27 -8.43
CA HIS A 84 -16.25 -8.72 -8.36
C HIS A 84 -14.76 -9.06 -8.29
N ASP A 85 -13.89 -8.10 -8.63
CA ASP A 85 -12.45 -8.31 -8.77
C ASP A 85 -11.65 -7.61 -7.66
N GLN A 86 -12.30 -7.37 -6.52
CA GLN A 86 -11.67 -6.74 -5.36
C GLN A 86 -10.54 -7.58 -4.78
N LEU A 87 -9.55 -6.88 -4.25
CA LEU A 87 -8.36 -7.45 -3.66
C LEU A 87 -8.65 -8.48 -2.57
N LYS A 88 -7.86 -9.55 -2.58
CA LYS A 88 -7.87 -10.58 -1.54
C LYS A 88 -6.46 -10.72 -0.98
N LEU A 89 -6.37 -10.94 0.33
CA LEU A 89 -5.11 -11.16 1.04
C LEU A 89 -4.29 -12.32 0.45
N LEU A 90 -4.99 -13.34 -0.07
CA LEU A 90 -4.41 -14.52 -0.68
C LEU A 90 -4.82 -14.54 -2.16
N GLY A 91 -3.85 -14.36 -3.04
CA GLY A 91 -4.02 -14.35 -4.49
C GLY A 91 -2.67 -14.14 -5.19
N ASN A 92 -2.62 -14.49 -6.48
CA ASN A 92 -1.47 -14.24 -7.36
C ASN A 92 -1.84 -13.22 -8.47
N ASP A 93 -3.00 -12.59 -8.37
CA ASP A 93 -3.47 -11.66 -9.38
C ASP A 93 -2.62 -10.38 -9.33
N VAL A 94 -2.20 -9.93 -10.51
CA VAL A 94 -1.51 -8.65 -10.64
C VAL A 94 -2.54 -7.57 -10.38
N MET A 95 -2.25 -6.72 -9.40
CA MET A 95 -3.00 -5.52 -9.08
C MET A 95 -3.21 -4.68 -10.34
N PRO A 96 -4.47 -4.44 -10.75
CA PRO A 96 -4.77 -3.50 -11.81
C PRO A 96 -4.39 -2.07 -11.48
#